data_AF-A0A9D0XU95-F1
#
_entry.id   AF-A0A9D0XU95-F1
#
_cell.length_a   1.000
_cell.length_b   1.000
_cell.length_c   1.000
_cell.angle_alpha   90.00
_cell.angle_beta   90.00
_cell.angle_gamma   90.00
#
_symmetry.space_group_name_H-M   'P 1'
#
loop_
_entity.id
_entity.type
_entity.pdbx_description
1 polymer ?
#
loop_
_entity_poly.entity_id
_entity_poly.type
_entity_poly.pdbx_seq_one_letter_code
_entity_poly.pdbx_strand_id
1 'polypeptide(L)'
;DKDLAPQVLLVGHGSNSCNNPHAAGLDCGACGGQTGEVNVRVLAYLLNQTEVRKGLAEQGITIPDNTKFIAAMHNTTTDDVQLYGGNVDAQLSSWFEQASSLARQERATRLGLTHLNGQALHTAIRNRSKDWSQVRPEWSLANNAAFIVAPRWRTRGVDFDGRAFLHDYDHFEDGDRSLLTLIMTAPMVVANWINLQYYASACDNHVYGSGNKVLHNVVEGAVGVFEGNGGDLRIGLPMQSLHNGEKWMHEPLRLSVYIDAPREAIEGIIDEHQVVADLINNDWLFLYRWGRKGTIERYYQGNWRSAYSSMKDKA
;
A
#
# COMPACT_ATOMS: atom_id res chain seq x y z
N ASP A 1 12.01 15.42 -13.70
CA ASP A 1 10.57 15.71 -13.82
C ASP A 1 10.18 16.78 -12.81
N LYS A 2 10.35 18.06 -13.14
CA LYS A 2 10.00 19.19 -12.25
C LYS A 2 8.76 19.95 -12.70
N ASP A 3 8.26 19.64 -13.88
CA ASP A 3 7.09 20.28 -14.48
C ASP A 3 5.90 19.33 -14.43
N LEU A 4 4.71 19.88 -14.20
CA LEU A 4 3.47 19.12 -14.29
C LEU A 4 3.23 18.68 -15.74
N ALA A 5 2.89 17.41 -15.90
CA ALA A 5 2.48 16.88 -17.19
C ALA A 5 1.12 17.48 -17.61
N PRO A 6 0.82 17.56 -18.92
CA PRO A 6 -0.49 18.02 -19.40
C PRO A 6 -1.67 17.24 -18.81
N GLN A 7 -1.46 15.98 -18.42
CA GLN A 7 -2.43 15.18 -17.69
C GLN A 7 -1.77 14.62 -16.44
N VAL A 8 -2.39 14.86 -15.28
CA VAL A 8 -1.95 14.34 -13.98
C VAL A 8 -3.04 13.43 -13.44
N LEU A 9 -2.71 12.17 -13.22
CA LEU A 9 -3.65 11.22 -12.64
C LEU A 9 -3.53 11.16 -11.13
N LEU A 10 -4.68 11.22 -10.47
CA LEU A 10 -4.83 10.96 -9.04
C LEU A 10 -5.57 9.65 -8.90
N VAL A 11 -4.84 8.59 -8.53
CA VAL A 11 -5.36 7.22 -8.51
C VAL A 11 -5.65 6.81 -7.07
N GLY A 12 -6.93 6.63 -6.77
CA GLY A 12 -7.38 5.98 -5.54
C GLY A 12 -7.47 4.47 -5.76
N HIS A 13 -7.51 3.71 -4.68
CA HIS A 13 -7.71 2.28 -4.76
C HIS A 13 -8.71 1.78 -3.71
N GLY A 14 -9.21 0.58 -3.97
CA GLY A 14 -10.27 -0.07 -3.21
C GLY A 14 -10.54 -1.44 -3.83
N SER A 15 -11.42 -2.20 -3.19
CA SER A 15 -11.66 -3.59 -3.50
C SER A 15 -13.15 -3.83 -3.74
N ASN A 16 -13.50 -5.00 -4.26
CA ASN A 16 -14.89 -5.41 -4.32
C ASN A 16 -15.02 -6.87 -3.89
N SER A 17 -15.85 -7.13 -2.89
CA SER A 17 -16.18 -8.49 -2.47
C SER A 17 -17.64 -8.56 -2.01
N CYS A 18 -18.27 -9.71 -2.21
CA CYS A 18 -19.61 -9.98 -1.72
C CYS A 18 -19.55 -10.78 -0.42
N ASN A 19 -20.50 -10.54 0.50
CA ASN A 19 -20.68 -11.31 1.73
C ASN A 19 -19.38 -11.48 2.55
N ASN A 20 -18.64 -10.39 2.72
CA ASN A 20 -17.33 -10.42 3.39
C ASN A 20 -17.30 -9.45 4.58
N PRO A 21 -17.45 -9.94 5.82
CA PRO A 21 -17.33 -9.12 7.02
C PRO A 21 -15.99 -8.39 7.17
N HIS A 22 -14.96 -8.85 6.45
CA HIS A 22 -13.61 -8.28 6.44
C HIS A 22 -13.33 -7.44 5.19
N ALA A 23 -14.37 -6.95 4.48
CA ALA A 23 -14.21 -6.16 3.27
C ALA A 23 -13.36 -4.90 3.50
N ALA A 24 -13.53 -4.22 4.64
CA ALA A 24 -12.73 -3.04 5.00
C ALA A 24 -11.21 -3.34 5.08
N GLY A 25 -10.82 -4.58 5.41
CA GLY A 25 -9.41 -5.01 5.39
C GLY A 25 -8.85 -5.24 3.99
N LEU A 26 -9.69 -5.28 2.96
CA LEU A 26 -9.28 -5.35 1.55
C LEU A 26 -9.21 -3.97 0.88
N ASP A 27 -9.88 -2.97 1.46
CA ASP A 27 -9.84 -1.57 1.02
C ASP A 27 -8.59 -0.84 1.51
N CYS A 28 -8.55 0.48 1.36
CA CYS A 28 -7.38 1.27 1.69
C CYS A 28 -7.22 1.44 3.21
N GLY A 29 -6.17 0.83 3.77
CA GLY A 29 -5.80 1.02 5.18
C GLY A 29 -5.55 2.49 5.54
N ALA A 30 -4.96 3.28 4.63
CA ALA A 30 -4.75 4.71 4.84
C ALA A 30 -6.05 5.54 4.80
N CYS A 31 -7.13 5.00 4.22
CA CYS A 31 -8.45 5.62 4.23
C CYS A 31 -9.39 5.01 5.28
N GLY A 32 -8.85 4.30 6.28
CA GLY A 32 -9.64 3.69 7.35
C GLY A 32 -10.53 2.54 6.87
N GLY A 33 -10.09 1.79 5.85
CA GLY A 33 -10.86 0.69 5.26
C GLY A 33 -11.97 1.14 4.32
N GLN A 34 -11.89 2.37 3.81
CA GLN A 34 -12.75 2.89 2.76
C GLN A 34 -12.00 2.93 1.42
N THR A 35 -12.74 3.12 0.33
CA THR A 35 -12.14 3.36 -0.98
C THR A 35 -11.50 4.75 -1.03
N GLY A 36 -10.43 4.89 -1.82
CA GLY A 36 -9.82 6.19 -2.09
C GLY A 36 -10.63 7.10 -3.04
N GLU A 37 -11.83 6.67 -3.46
CA GLU A 37 -12.60 7.29 -4.54
C GLU A 37 -12.91 8.77 -4.28
N VAL A 38 -13.47 9.08 -3.11
CA VAL A 38 -13.87 10.45 -2.77
C VAL A 38 -12.65 11.36 -2.72
N ASN A 39 -11.54 10.91 -2.13
CA ASN A 39 -10.32 11.69 -1.98
C ASN A 39 -9.78 12.14 -3.34
N VAL A 40 -9.64 11.21 -4.29
CA VAL A 40 -9.09 11.54 -5.60
C VAL A 40 -10.05 12.35 -6.46
N ARG A 41 -11.36 12.09 -6.36
CA ARG A 41 -12.37 12.86 -7.09
C ARG A 41 -12.47 14.30 -6.62
N VAL A 42 -12.48 14.52 -5.30
CA VAL A 42 -12.50 15.86 -4.71
C VAL A 42 -11.22 16.61 -5.04
N LEU A 43 -10.04 15.97 -4.88
CA LEU A 43 -8.77 16.63 -5.18
C LEU A 43 -8.65 16.99 -6.67
N ALA A 44 -8.99 16.07 -7.58
CA ALA A 44 -8.99 16.35 -9.01
C ALA A 44 -9.98 17.47 -9.37
N TYR A 45 -11.15 17.50 -8.75
CA TYR A 45 -12.12 18.58 -8.95
C TYR A 45 -11.53 19.92 -8.52
N LEU A 46 -11.00 20.02 -7.31
CA LEU A 46 -10.42 21.25 -6.75
C LEU A 46 -9.24 21.75 -7.59
N LEU A 47 -8.31 20.88 -7.97
CA LEU A 47 -7.13 21.25 -8.75
C LEU A 47 -7.46 21.67 -10.20
N ASN A 48 -8.69 21.42 -10.67
CA ASN A 48 -9.17 21.92 -11.95
C ASN A 48 -10.02 23.20 -11.82
N GLN A 49 -10.28 23.71 -10.61
CA GLN A 49 -11.00 24.97 -10.42
C GLN A 49 -10.06 26.18 -10.57
N THR A 50 -10.47 27.14 -11.39
CA THR A 50 -9.71 28.38 -11.63
C THR A 50 -9.43 29.14 -10.33
N GLU A 51 -10.41 29.24 -9.42
CA GLU A 51 -10.23 29.96 -8.16
C GLU A 51 -9.23 29.28 -7.22
N VAL A 52 -9.21 27.94 -7.19
CA VAL A 52 -8.21 27.18 -6.42
C VAL A 52 -6.82 27.40 -7.02
N ARG A 53 -6.68 27.35 -8.35
CA ARG A 53 -5.39 27.61 -9.02
C ARG A 53 -4.86 29.01 -8.78
N LYS A 54 -5.73 30.03 -8.77
CA LYS A 54 -5.35 31.40 -8.41
C LYS A 54 -4.81 31.48 -6.98
N GLY A 55 -5.52 30.87 -6.02
CA GLY A 55 -5.07 30.84 -4.63
C GLY A 55 -3.75 30.07 -4.42
N LEU A 56 -3.54 28.98 -5.16
CA LEU A 56 -2.26 28.26 -5.16
C LEU A 56 -1.11 29.12 -5.73
N ALA A 57 -1.37 29.89 -6.79
CA ALA A 57 -0.38 30.77 -7.38
C ALA A 57 0.06 31.89 -6.40
N GLU A 58 -0.86 32.41 -5.59
CA GLU A 58 -0.54 33.36 -4.51
C GLU A 58 0.37 32.75 -3.43
N GLN A 59 0.35 31.42 -3.27
CA GLN A 59 1.25 30.66 -2.40
C GLN A 59 2.52 30.16 -3.11
N GLY A 60 2.76 30.59 -4.35
CA GLY A 60 3.93 30.21 -5.13
C GLY A 60 3.82 28.87 -5.87
N ILE A 61 2.65 28.22 -5.87
CA ILE A 61 2.40 26.96 -6.57
C ILE A 61 1.65 27.27 -7.88
N THR A 62 2.38 27.29 -8.99
CA THR A 62 1.78 27.54 -10.31
C THR A 62 1.45 26.23 -11.02
N ILE A 63 0.17 26.03 -11.35
CA ILE A 63 -0.31 24.93 -12.17
C ILE A 63 -0.50 25.45 -13.60
N PRO A 64 0.17 24.87 -14.62
CA PRO A 64 -0.03 25.28 -16.01
C PRO A 64 -1.49 25.16 -16.46
N ASP A 65 -1.99 26.12 -17.23
CA ASP A 65 -3.39 26.14 -17.70
C ASP A 65 -3.77 24.90 -18.52
N ASN A 66 -2.81 24.34 -19.25
CA ASN A 66 -2.98 23.13 -20.05
C ASN A 66 -2.87 21.83 -19.23
N THR A 67 -2.56 21.89 -17.93
CA THR A 67 -2.55 20.73 -17.04
C THR A 67 -3.97 20.40 -16.60
N LYS A 68 -4.37 19.14 -16.79
CA LYS A 68 -5.66 18.60 -16.34
C LYS A 68 -5.45 17.48 -15.33
N PHE A 69 -6.09 17.60 -14.18
CA PHE A 69 -6.11 16.55 -13.18
C PHE A 69 -7.26 15.58 -13.45
N ILE A 70 -6.98 14.28 -13.46
CA ILE A 70 -7.96 13.22 -13.75
C ILE A 70 -7.98 12.29 -12.54
N ALA A 71 -9.16 12.12 -11.94
CA ALA A 71 -9.33 11.14 -10.89
C ALA A 71 -9.47 9.74 -11.49
N ALA A 72 -8.92 8.74 -10.83
CA ALA A 72 -9.02 7.34 -11.23
C ALA A 72 -9.22 6.45 -10.01
N MET A 73 -9.89 5.32 -10.20
CA MET A 73 -10.08 4.29 -9.18
C MET A 73 -9.59 2.96 -9.69
N HIS A 74 -8.61 2.37 -9.00
CA HIS A 74 -8.17 0.99 -9.23
C HIS A 74 -8.91 0.05 -8.28
N ASN A 75 -9.68 -0.89 -8.85
CA ASN A 75 -10.24 -2.00 -8.10
C ASN A 75 -9.16 -3.08 -7.97
N THR A 76 -8.57 -3.23 -6.80
CA THR A 76 -7.47 -4.17 -6.54
C THR A 76 -7.89 -5.63 -6.74
N THR A 77 -9.18 -5.95 -6.52
CA THR A 77 -9.71 -7.31 -6.70
C THR A 77 -9.76 -7.71 -8.16
N THR A 78 -10.24 -6.80 -9.03
CA THR A 78 -10.44 -7.11 -10.45
C THR A 78 -9.39 -6.53 -11.36
N ASP A 79 -8.49 -5.68 -10.87
CA ASP A 79 -7.61 -4.80 -11.64
C ASP A 79 -8.34 -3.91 -12.65
N ASP A 80 -9.64 -3.65 -12.45
CA ASP A 80 -10.32 -2.65 -13.26
C ASP A 80 -9.87 -1.25 -12.84
N VAL A 81 -9.53 -0.40 -13.82
CA VAL A 81 -9.27 1.02 -13.58
C VAL A 81 -10.41 1.84 -14.18
N GLN A 82 -11.13 2.56 -13.32
CA GLN A 82 -12.17 3.49 -13.72
C GLN A 82 -11.62 4.91 -13.71
N LEU A 83 -11.70 5.59 -14.85
CA LEU A 83 -11.29 6.99 -14.97
C LEU A 83 -12.51 7.91 -14.81
N TYR A 84 -12.38 8.96 -14.01
CA TYR A 84 -13.42 9.96 -13.78
C TYR A 84 -13.03 11.29 -14.41
N GLY A 85 -13.88 11.81 -15.30
CA GLY A 85 -13.71 13.08 -15.98
C GLY A 85 -14.25 13.05 -17.40
N GLY A 86 -14.53 14.22 -17.99
CA GLY A 86 -14.94 14.32 -19.39
C GLY A 86 -13.75 14.21 -20.36
N ASN A 87 -13.95 13.57 -21.51
CA ASN A 87 -12.96 13.38 -22.58
C ASN A 87 -11.61 12.85 -22.07
N VAL A 88 -11.62 11.63 -21.55
CA VAL A 88 -10.40 10.86 -21.27
C VAL A 88 -9.74 10.48 -22.61
N ASP A 89 -8.42 10.66 -22.69
CA ASP A 89 -7.67 10.29 -23.87
C ASP A 89 -7.76 8.78 -24.16
N ALA A 90 -7.92 8.43 -25.45
CA ALA A 90 -7.99 7.05 -25.90
C ALA A 90 -6.66 6.31 -25.65
N GLN A 91 -5.53 7.02 -25.76
CA GLN A 91 -4.22 6.43 -25.49
C GLN A 91 -4.09 6.06 -24.00
N LEU A 92 -4.47 6.97 -23.10
CA LEU A 92 -4.48 6.72 -21.66
C LEU A 92 -5.36 5.52 -21.29
N SER A 93 -6.56 5.45 -21.89
CA SER A 93 -7.48 4.33 -21.68
C SER A 93 -6.86 3.00 -22.14
N SER A 94 -6.20 3.00 -23.30
CA SER A 94 -5.49 1.82 -23.82
C SER A 94 -4.32 1.39 -22.93
N TRP A 95 -3.55 2.33 -22.37
CA TRP A 95 -2.47 2.01 -21.44
C TRP A 95 -2.98 1.32 -20.17
N PHE A 96 -4.08 1.82 -19.59
CA PHE A 96 -4.67 1.17 -18.42
C PHE A 96 -5.28 -0.18 -18.73
N GLU A 97 -5.91 -0.36 -19.88
CA GLU A 97 -6.45 -1.66 -20.27
C GLU A 97 -5.32 -2.69 -20.46
N GLN A 98 -4.22 -2.30 -21.08
CA GLN A 98 -3.02 -3.13 -21.21
C GLN A 98 -2.41 -3.46 -19.84
N ALA A 99 -2.20 -2.46 -18.98
CA ALA A 99 -1.67 -2.64 -17.64
C ALA A 99 -2.55 -3.56 -16.78
N SER A 100 -3.87 -3.38 -16.85
CA SER A 100 -4.86 -4.21 -16.15
C SER A 100 -4.83 -5.65 -16.64
N SER A 101 -4.71 -5.87 -17.95
CA SER A 101 -4.59 -7.21 -18.54
C SER A 101 -3.33 -7.93 -18.05
N LEU A 102 -2.18 -7.24 -18.05
CA LEU A 102 -0.91 -7.78 -17.55
C LEU A 102 -0.97 -8.10 -16.05
N ALA A 103 -1.49 -7.18 -15.22
CA ALA A 103 -1.64 -7.39 -13.78
C ALA A 103 -2.51 -8.61 -13.45
N ARG A 104 -3.62 -8.79 -14.18
CA ARG A 104 -4.47 -9.99 -14.04
C ARG A 104 -3.71 -11.26 -14.41
N GLN A 105 -2.96 -11.23 -15.50
CA GLN A 105 -2.19 -12.38 -15.98
C GLN A 105 -1.12 -12.80 -14.96
N GLU A 106 -0.42 -11.85 -14.34
CA GLU A 106 0.52 -12.11 -13.25
C GLU A 106 -0.19 -12.69 -12.01
N ARG A 107 -1.35 -12.12 -11.64
CA ARG A 107 -2.16 -12.60 -10.51
C ARG A 107 -2.81 -13.96 -10.75
N ALA A 108 -2.96 -14.40 -12.00
CA ALA A 108 -3.60 -15.67 -12.35
C ALA A 108 -2.95 -16.87 -11.64
N THR A 109 -1.62 -16.85 -11.48
CA THR A 109 -0.87 -17.86 -10.73
C THR A 109 -1.31 -17.91 -9.27
N ARG A 110 -1.41 -16.75 -8.62
CA ARG A 110 -1.82 -16.64 -7.22
C ARG A 110 -3.27 -17.07 -6.99
N LEU A 111 -4.12 -16.90 -7.99
CA LEU A 111 -5.55 -17.24 -7.95
C LEU A 111 -5.88 -18.67 -8.44
N GLY A 112 -4.90 -19.42 -8.95
CA GLY A 112 -5.13 -20.75 -9.54
C GLY A 112 -5.87 -20.71 -10.88
N LEU A 113 -5.73 -19.62 -11.64
CA LEU A 113 -6.45 -19.34 -12.89
C LEU A 113 -5.54 -19.33 -14.13
N THR A 114 -4.35 -19.92 -14.06
CA THR A 114 -3.36 -19.92 -15.15
C THR A 114 -3.82 -20.62 -16.44
N HIS A 115 -4.87 -21.43 -16.36
CA HIS A 115 -5.52 -22.06 -17.51
C HIS A 115 -6.43 -21.09 -18.31
N LEU A 116 -6.63 -19.87 -17.80
CA LEU A 116 -7.40 -18.80 -18.45
C LEU A 116 -6.47 -17.66 -18.89
N ASN A 117 -6.88 -16.90 -19.90
CA ASN A 117 -6.21 -15.69 -20.34
C ASN A 117 -7.21 -14.64 -20.85
N GLY A 118 -6.72 -13.41 -21.07
CA GLY A 118 -7.48 -12.32 -21.67
C GLY A 118 -8.86 -12.13 -21.04
N GLN A 119 -9.90 -12.07 -21.88
CA GLN A 119 -11.26 -11.80 -21.42
C GLN A 119 -11.85 -12.93 -20.55
N ALA A 120 -11.44 -14.18 -20.75
CA ALA A 120 -11.90 -15.30 -19.93
C ALA A 120 -11.36 -15.20 -18.49
N LEU A 121 -10.06 -14.87 -18.35
CA LEU A 121 -9.44 -14.61 -17.05
C LEU A 121 -10.10 -13.42 -16.35
N HIS A 122 -10.29 -12.32 -17.06
CA HIS A 122 -10.95 -11.13 -16.54
C HIS A 122 -12.37 -11.44 -16.02
N THR A 123 -13.17 -12.17 -16.80
CA THR A 123 -14.52 -12.59 -16.41
C THR A 123 -14.49 -13.50 -15.17
N ALA A 124 -13.55 -14.45 -15.11
CA ALA A 124 -13.41 -15.33 -13.95
C ALA A 124 -13.06 -14.57 -12.67
N ILE A 125 -12.14 -13.59 -12.73
CA ILE A 125 -11.78 -12.74 -11.58
C ILE A 125 -12.97 -11.89 -11.14
N ARG A 126 -13.72 -11.30 -12.08
CA ARG A 126 -14.94 -10.52 -11.76
C ARG A 126 -16.06 -11.37 -11.16
N ASN A 127 -16.22 -12.59 -11.63
CA ASN A 127 -17.20 -13.52 -11.05
C ASN A 127 -16.78 -13.94 -9.65
N ARG A 128 -15.48 -14.25 -9.45
CA ARG A 128 -14.89 -14.55 -8.14
C ARG A 128 -15.15 -13.44 -7.13
N SER A 129 -15.04 -12.17 -7.52
CA SER A 129 -15.26 -11.02 -6.62
C SER A 129 -16.72 -10.81 -6.23
N LYS A 130 -17.66 -11.40 -6.98
CA LYS A 130 -19.11 -11.30 -6.76
C LYS A 130 -19.74 -12.58 -6.21
N ASP A 131 -18.98 -13.65 -6.12
CA ASP A 131 -19.42 -14.93 -5.59
C ASP A 131 -19.54 -14.86 -4.06
N TRP A 132 -20.77 -14.93 -3.56
CA TRP A 132 -21.08 -14.89 -2.12
C TRP A 132 -20.48 -16.06 -1.32
N SER A 133 -20.14 -17.16 -1.99
CA SER A 133 -19.51 -18.34 -1.41
C SER A 133 -17.97 -18.26 -1.43
N GLN A 134 -17.41 -17.27 -2.14
CA GLN A 134 -15.97 -17.11 -2.24
C GLN A 134 -15.38 -16.53 -0.96
N VAL A 135 -14.76 -17.40 -0.16
CA VAL A 135 -14.14 -16.98 1.11
C VAL A 135 -12.80 -16.26 0.92
N ARG A 136 -12.15 -16.39 -0.25
CA ARG A 136 -10.86 -15.78 -0.62
C ARG A 136 -10.96 -14.97 -1.92
N PRO A 137 -11.72 -13.86 -1.96
CA PRO A 137 -11.84 -13.07 -3.19
C PRO A 137 -10.48 -12.52 -3.62
N GLU A 138 -9.68 -12.06 -2.66
CA GLU A 138 -8.28 -11.65 -2.78
C GLU A 138 -7.61 -11.61 -1.38
N TRP A 139 -6.30 -11.31 -1.32
CA TRP A 139 -5.49 -11.14 -0.11
C TRP A 139 -4.96 -9.71 0.13
N SER A 140 -5.39 -8.70 -0.64
CA SER A 140 -4.96 -7.29 -0.55
C SER A 140 -3.42 -7.16 -0.46
N LEU A 141 -2.91 -6.47 0.56
CA LEU A 141 -1.51 -6.19 0.82
C LEU A 141 -0.77 -7.33 1.55
N ALA A 142 -1.30 -8.56 1.51
CA ALA A 142 -0.59 -9.73 2.00
C ALA A 142 0.80 -9.81 1.35
N ASN A 143 1.76 -10.32 2.12
CA ASN A 143 3.19 -10.37 1.79
C ASN A 143 3.95 -9.03 1.69
N ASN A 144 3.36 -7.90 2.08
CA ASN A 144 4.11 -6.64 2.18
C ASN A 144 5.33 -6.78 3.10
N ALA A 145 6.45 -6.16 2.71
CA ALA A 145 7.75 -6.34 3.34
C ALA A 145 8.58 -5.07 3.47
N ALA A 146 8.41 -4.10 2.58
CA ALA A 146 9.22 -2.90 2.57
C ALA A 146 8.42 -1.62 2.37
N PHE A 147 8.90 -0.52 2.94
CA PHE A 147 8.47 0.84 2.65
C PHE A 147 9.71 1.63 2.20
N ILE A 148 9.75 2.04 0.94
CA ILE A 148 10.92 2.68 0.32
C ILE A 148 10.59 4.16 0.08
N VAL A 149 11.33 5.04 0.75
CA VAL A 149 11.27 6.50 0.62
C VAL A 149 12.53 6.95 -0.08
N ALA A 150 12.45 7.07 -1.41
CA ALA A 150 13.61 7.39 -2.22
C ALA A 150 13.17 7.91 -3.60
N PRO A 151 14.07 8.62 -4.32
CA PRO A 151 13.76 9.06 -5.67
C PRO A 151 13.39 7.89 -6.58
N ARG A 152 12.37 8.05 -7.43
CA ARG A 152 11.83 6.99 -8.29
C ARG A 152 12.90 6.26 -9.11
N TRP A 153 13.96 6.95 -9.51
CA TRP A 153 15.06 6.36 -10.29
C TRP A 153 15.81 5.24 -9.55
N ARG A 154 15.81 5.19 -8.22
CA ARG A 154 16.43 4.10 -7.45
C ARG A 154 15.69 2.78 -7.56
N THR A 155 14.38 2.84 -7.77
CA THR A 155 13.50 1.67 -7.78
C THR A 155 12.97 1.36 -9.19
N ARG A 156 13.39 2.12 -10.20
CA ARG A 156 12.88 1.98 -11.57
C ARG A 156 13.44 0.72 -12.22
N GLY A 157 12.55 -0.11 -12.75
CA GLY A 157 12.92 -1.38 -13.39
C GLY A 157 13.25 -2.51 -12.42
N VAL A 158 13.08 -2.30 -11.11
CA VAL A 158 13.22 -3.35 -10.09
C VAL A 158 11.85 -3.94 -9.81
N ASP A 159 11.75 -5.26 -9.91
CA ASP A 159 10.59 -6.00 -9.45
C ASP A 159 10.73 -6.30 -7.95
N PHE A 160 9.75 -5.87 -7.17
CA PHE A 160 9.68 -6.11 -5.72
C PHE A 160 8.63 -7.18 -5.37
N ASP A 161 8.17 -7.96 -6.35
CA ASP A 161 7.14 -9.00 -6.20
C ASP A 161 5.82 -8.46 -5.59
N GLY A 162 5.53 -7.17 -5.78
CA GLY A 162 4.39 -6.48 -5.15
C GLY A 162 4.49 -6.35 -3.62
N ARG A 163 5.68 -6.48 -3.03
CA ARG A 163 5.92 -6.47 -1.57
C ARG A 163 6.37 -5.12 -1.02
N ALA A 164 6.58 -4.11 -1.86
CA ALA A 164 7.10 -2.82 -1.46
C ALA A 164 6.08 -1.70 -1.69
N PHE A 165 5.87 -0.91 -0.64
CA PHE A 165 5.27 0.41 -0.76
C PHE A 165 6.36 1.39 -1.22
N LEU A 166 6.07 2.22 -2.21
CA LEU A 166 7.03 3.15 -2.80
C LEU A 166 6.57 4.59 -2.59
N HIS A 167 7.45 5.44 -2.07
CA HIS A 167 7.24 6.87 -1.91
C HIS A 167 8.35 7.62 -2.64
N ASP A 168 8.00 8.36 -3.68
CA ASP A 168 8.94 9.23 -4.39
C ASP A 168 9.30 10.41 -3.49
N TYR A 169 10.58 10.59 -3.22
CA TYR A 169 11.09 11.57 -2.27
C TYR A 169 12.54 11.92 -2.60
N ASP A 170 12.85 13.21 -2.72
CA ASP A 170 14.21 13.72 -2.87
C ASP A 170 14.53 14.72 -1.76
N HIS A 171 15.46 14.38 -0.87
CA HIS A 171 15.81 15.24 0.26
C HIS A 171 16.45 16.57 -0.16
N PHE A 172 16.94 16.70 -1.41
CA PHE A 172 17.42 17.98 -1.92
C PHE A 172 16.29 18.99 -2.17
N GLU A 173 15.05 18.51 -2.28
CA GLU A 173 13.85 19.33 -2.46
C GLU A 173 13.10 19.57 -1.14
N ASP A 174 13.61 19.01 -0.03
CA ASP A 174 13.01 19.04 1.30
C ASP A 174 13.94 19.72 2.31
N GLY A 175 14.29 20.98 2.02
CA GLY A 175 15.31 21.73 2.76
C GLY A 175 15.00 21.95 4.25
N ASP A 176 13.72 21.95 4.63
CA ASP A 176 13.25 22.06 6.01
C ASP A 176 12.90 20.70 6.66
N ARG A 177 13.04 19.60 5.91
CA ARG A 177 12.68 18.22 6.29
C ARG A 177 11.18 17.99 6.52
N SER A 178 10.31 18.94 6.20
CA SER A 178 8.88 18.84 6.48
C SER A 178 8.22 17.65 5.78
N LEU A 179 8.64 17.33 4.56
CA LEU A 179 8.13 16.18 3.81
C LEU A 179 8.63 14.87 4.42
N LEU A 180 9.91 14.77 4.79
CA LEU A 180 10.43 13.58 5.47
C LEU A 180 9.73 13.35 6.81
N THR A 181 9.53 14.40 7.59
CA THR A 181 8.80 14.34 8.86
C THR A 181 7.38 13.82 8.62
N LEU A 182 6.66 14.36 7.63
CA LEU A 182 5.33 13.87 7.27
C LEU A 182 5.35 12.39 6.87
N ILE A 183 6.30 11.98 6.02
CA ILE A 183 6.43 10.59 5.54
C ILE A 183 6.69 9.63 6.70
N MET A 184 7.60 9.96 7.61
CA MET A 184 7.98 9.11 8.75
C MET A 184 6.89 9.08 9.83
N THR A 185 6.11 10.15 10.01
CA THR A 185 5.09 10.22 11.06
C THR A 185 3.71 9.74 10.62
N ALA A 186 3.42 9.67 9.31
CA ALA A 186 2.14 9.23 8.79
C ALA A 186 2.26 7.99 7.86
N PRO A 187 2.67 8.09 6.58
CA PRO A 187 2.79 6.93 5.69
C PRO A 187 3.58 5.73 6.26
N MET A 188 4.72 5.98 6.92
CA MET A 188 5.52 4.90 7.52
C MET A 188 4.76 4.19 8.65
N VAL A 189 4.05 4.95 9.49
CA VAL A 189 3.25 4.41 10.60
C VAL A 189 2.10 3.57 10.06
N VAL A 190 1.40 4.05 9.02
CA VAL A 190 0.32 3.32 8.35
C VAL A 190 0.83 2.04 7.69
N ALA A 191 1.94 2.10 6.95
CA ALA A 191 2.56 0.93 6.34
C ALA A 191 2.94 -0.12 7.41
N ASN A 192 3.45 0.34 8.55
CA ASN A 192 3.76 -0.53 9.69
C ASN A 192 2.51 -1.17 10.30
N TRP A 193 1.41 -0.44 10.49
CA TRP A 193 0.16 -1.01 10.99
C TRP A 193 -0.41 -2.09 10.08
N ILE A 194 -0.37 -1.84 8.76
CA ILE A 194 -0.77 -2.84 7.76
C ILE A 194 0.13 -4.07 7.90
N ASN A 195 1.46 -3.90 7.91
CA ASN A 195 2.40 -5.01 8.05
C ASN A 195 2.17 -5.81 9.34
N LEU A 196 2.05 -5.14 10.50
CA LEU A 196 1.86 -5.78 11.79
C LEU A 196 0.54 -6.54 11.88
N GLN A 197 -0.53 -6.06 11.23
CA GLN A 197 -1.81 -6.77 11.19
C GLN A 197 -1.66 -8.14 10.51
N TYR A 198 -0.97 -8.19 9.37
CA TYR A 198 -0.68 -9.44 8.68
C TYR A 198 0.31 -10.30 9.46
N TYR A 199 1.38 -9.72 10.00
CA TYR A 199 2.40 -10.39 10.81
C TYR A 199 1.78 -11.12 12.01
N ALA A 200 1.07 -10.38 12.87
CA ALA A 200 0.52 -10.93 14.10
C ALA A 200 -0.52 -12.01 13.81
N SER A 201 -1.42 -11.76 12.85
CA SER A 201 -2.45 -12.72 12.46
C SER A 201 -1.88 -13.98 11.80
N ALA A 202 -0.69 -13.91 11.18
CA ALA A 202 0.02 -15.06 10.60
C ALA A 202 0.85 -15.82 11.64
N CYS A 203 1.45 -15.14 12.62
CA CYS A 203 2.22 -15.75 13.71
C CYS A 203 1.33 -16.57 14.66
N ASP A 204 0.21 -15.98 15.11
CA ASP A 204 -0.74 -16.65 15.99
C ASP A 204 -2.16 -16.16 15.65
N ASN A 205 -2.81 -16.87 14.73
CA ASN A 205 -4.16 -16.52 14.29
C ASN A 205 -5.22 -16.73 15.38
N HIS A 206 -4.93 -17.57 16.37
CA HIS A 206 -5.87 -17.81 17.47
C HIS A 206 -5.94 -16.59 18.39
N VAL A 207 -4.78 -15.99 18.71
CA VAL A 207 -4.69 -14.82 19.61
C VAL A 207 -4.87 -13.49 18.86
N TYR A 208 -4.19 -13.32 17.73
CA TYR A 208 -4.13 -12.04 17.01
C TYR A 208 -4.92 -12.02 15.70
N GLY A 209 -5.53 -13.14 15.33
CA GLY A 209 -6.37 -13.27 14.15
C GLY A 209 -7.85 -13.31 14.49
N SER A 210 -8.64 -13.83 13.55
CA SER A 210 -10.05 -14.13 13.77
C SER A 210 -10.44 -15.58 13.47
N GLY A 211 -9.47 -16.49 13.31
CA GLY A 211 -9.75 -17.90 13.05
C GLY A 211 -10.32 -18.12 11.64
N ASN A 212 -11.24 -19.09 11.54
CA ASN A 212 -11.86 -19.49 10.29
C ASN A 212 -13.06 -18.61 9.92
N LYS A 213 -12.93 -17.88 8.82
CA LYS A 213 -13.96 -16.99 8.26
C LYS A 213 -15.33 -17.65 8.05
N VAL A 214 -15.37 -18.96 7.78
CA VAL A 214 -16.63 -19.70 7.55
C VAL A 214 -17.48 -19.84 8.81
N LEU A 215 -16.87 -19.67 9.99
CA LEU A 215 -17.53 -19.81 11.28
C LEU A 215 -17.88 -18.45 11.90
N HIS A 216 -17.68 -17.34 11.18
CA HIS A 216 -17.81 -16.01 11.75
C HIS A 216 -19.26 -15.60 11.98
N ASN A 217 -19.55 -15.18 13.21
CA ASN A 217 -20.73 -14.42 13.55
C ASN A 217 -20.34 -12.94 13.73
N VAL A 218 -20.87 -12.07 12.88
CA VAL A 218 -20.54 -10.64 12.89
C VAL A 218 -21.25 -9.96 14.05
N VAL A 219 -20.49 -9.24 14.87
CA VAL A 219 -21.06 -8.44 15.95
C VAL A 219 -21.62 -7.13 15.38
N GLU A 220 -22.76 -6.68 15.91
CA GLU A 220 -23.41 -5.44 15.50
C GLU A 220 -22.42 -4.27 15.46
N GLY A 221 -22.52 -3.42 14.42
CA GLY A 221 -21.60 -2.32 14.20
C GLY A 221 -20.23 -2.71 13.61
N ALA A 222 -20.04 -3.98 13.23
CA ALA A 222 -18.81 -4.49 12.62
C ALA A 222 -17.54 -4.27 13.47
N VAL A 223 -17.69 -4.25 14.80
CA VAL A 223 -16.59 -4.07 15.76
C VAL A 223 -15.67 -5.28 15.86
N GLY A 224 -16.13 -6.45 15.38
CA GLY A 224 -15.38 -7.70 15.37
C GLY A 224 -16.29 -8.90 15.08
N VAL A 225 -15.77 -10.10 15.30
CA VAL A 225 -16.48 -11.36 15.05
C VAL A 225 -16.31 -12.34 16.21
N PHE A 226 -17.27 -13.25 16.38
CA PHE A 226 -17.06 -14.51 17.10
C PHE A 226 -16.76 -15.64 16.12
N GLU A 227 -15.90 -16.59 16.50
CA GLU A 227 -15.70 -17.82 15.75
C GLU A 227 -16.57 -18.94 16.34
N GLY A 228 -17.62 -19.34 15.62
CA GLY A 228 -18.57 -20.35 16.06
C GLY A 228 -19.58 -19.80 17.07
N ASN A 229 -19.98 -20.63 18.03
CA ASN A 229 -21.15 -20.35 18.89
C ASN A 229 -20.86 -19.45 20.11
N GLY A 230 -19.64 -18.92 20.26
CA GLY A 230 -19.25 -18.07 21.38
C GLY A 230 -17.74 -17.79 21.42
N GLY A 231 -17.24 -17.39 22.60
CA GLY A 231 -15.83 -17.08 22.84
C GLY A 231 -15.56 -15.57 22.91
N ASP A 232 -14.28 -15.20 22.91
CA ASP A 232 -13.86 -13.80 22.94
C ASP A 232 -14.09 -13.11 21.58
N LEU A 233 -14.31 -11.80 21.62
CA LEU A 233 -14.38 -10.97 20.42
C LEU A 233 -13.03 -10.98 19.69
N ARG A 234 -13.06 -11.28 18.39
CA ARG A 234 -11.87 -11.31 17.54
C ARG A 234 -11.87 -10.17 16.53
N ILE A 235 -10.73 -9.48 16.42
CA ILE A 235 -10.56 -8.26 15.60
C ILE A 235 -9.46 -8.37 14.54
N GLY A 236 -8.75 -9.51 14.49
CA GLY A 236 -7.67 -9.75 13.55
C GLY A 236 -8.12 -10.33 12.21
N LEU A 237 -7.15 -10.63 11.34
CA LEU A 237 -7.44 -11.21 10.02
C LEU A 237 -7.78 -12.71 10.13
N PRO A 238 -8.77 -13.20 9.36
CA PRO A 238 -9.06 -14.63 9.34
C PRO A 238 -8.02 -15.40 8.54
N MET A 239 -7.95 -16.71 8.76
CA MET A 239 -7.08 -17.63 8.02
C MET A 239 -7.24 -17.49 6.50
N GLN A 240 -8.45 -17.25 6.00
CA GLN A 240 -8.72 -17.09 4.56
C GLN A 240 -8.08 -15.83 3.95
N SER A 241 -7.83 -14.80 4.75
CA SER A 241 -7.11 -13.59 4.33
C SER A 241 -5.58 -13.76 4.37
N LEU A 242 -5.08 -14.90 4.87
CA LEU A 242 -3.66 -15.15 5.10
C LEU A 242 -3.16 -16.45 4.46
N HIS A 243 -4.05 -17.36 4.06
CA HIS A 243 -3.71 -18.70 3.62
C HIS A 243 -4.59 -19.13 2.45
N ASN A 244 -3.99 -19.67 1.39
CA ASN A 244 -4.73 -20.12 0.21
C ASN A 244 -5.33 -21.53 0.35
N GLY A 245 -4.92 -22.29 1.37
CA GLY A 245 -5.29 -23.69 1.60
C GLY A 245 -4.08 -24.63 1.63
N GLU A 246 -2.98 -24.22 1.01
CA GLU A 246 -1.73 -24.98 0.94
C GLU A 246 -0.55 -24.25 1.59
N LYS A 247 -0.48 -22.93 1.43
CA LYS A 247 0.58 -22.08 1.96
C LYS A 247 0.08 -20.73 2.46
N TRP A 248 0.89 -20.12 3.31
CA TRP A 248 0.73 -18.74 3.74
C TRP A 248 0.95 -17.78 2.58
N MET A 249 0.09 -16.76 2.53
CA MET A 249 0.11 -15.66 1.58
C MET A 249 0.88 -14.45 2.11
N HIS A 250 1.26 -14.47 3.39
CA HIS A 250 2.13 -13.47 4.01
C HIS A 250 3.22 -14.19 4.79
N GLU A 251 4.47 -13.85 4.50
CA GLU A 251 5.61 -14.23 5.33
C GLU A 251 5.60 -13.39 6.61
N PRO A 252 5.64 -14.00 7.82
CA PRO A 252 5.59 -13.25 9.08
C PRO A 252 6.92 -12.55 9.34
N LEU A 253 7.08 -11.38 8.72
CA LEU A 253 8.19 -10.45 8.92
C LEU A 253 7.69 -9.10 9.41
N ARG A 254 8.60 -8.30 9.96
CA ARG A 254 8.36 -6.90 10.30
C ARG A 254 8.85 -5.99 9.16
N LEU A 255 8.17 -4.87 8.97
CA LEU A 255 8.40 -3.94 7.86
C LEU A 255 9.85 -3.43 7.85
N SER A 256 10.50 -3.50 6.68
CA SER A 256 11.80 -2.86 6.44
C SER A 256 11.61 -1.52 5.75
N VAL A 257 11.91 -0.43 6.45
CA VAL A 257 11.81 0.94 5.95
C VAL A 257 13.16 1.37 5.39
N TYR A 258 13.22 1.79 4.13
CA TYR A 258 14.45 2.27 3.48
C TYR A 258 14.28 3.74 3.12
N ILE A 259 15.15 4.62 3.65
CA ILE A 259 15.07 6.07 3.43
C ILE A 259 16.36 6.59 2.77
N ASP A 260 16.22 7.32 1.66
CA ASP A 260 17.29 8.08 1.02
C ASP A 260 17.36 9.53 1.55
N ALA A 261 17.88 9.68 2.77
CA ALA A 261 18.08 10.98 3.41
C ALA A 261 19.39 11.02 4.25
N PRO A 262 19.89 12.22 4.63
CA PRO A 262 20.99 12.36 5.59
C PRO A 262 20.68 11.70 6.93
N ARG A 263 21.71 11.24 7.66
CA ARG A 263 21.53 10.56 8.94
C ARG A 263 20.90 11.50 9.96
N GLU A 264 21.42 12.71 10.01
CA GLU A 264 21.03 13.79 10.92
C GLU A 264 19.57 14.18 10.72
N ALA A 265 19.09 14.14 9.47
CA ALA A 265 17.70 14.42 9.14
C ALA A 265 16.75 13.35 9.71
N ILE A 266 17.11 12.07 9.55
CA ILE A 266 16.36 10.92 10.07
C ILE A 266 16.41 10.89 11.60
N GLU A 267 17.60 11.04 12.18
CA GLU A 267 17.82 11.06 13.63
C GLU A 267 17.02 12.16 14.31
N GLY A 268 17.05 13.38 13.79
CA GLY A 268 16.27 14.48 14.36
C GLY A 268 14.78 14.16 14.41
N ILE A 269 14.22 13.50 13.39
CA ILE A 269 12.80 13.09 13.41
C ILE A 269 12.54 12.01 14.46
N ILE A 270 13.46 11.06 14.62
CA ILE A 270 13.36 10.02 15.66
C ILE A 270 13.37 10.66 17.06
N ASP A 271 14.24 11.63 17.28
CA ASP A 271 14.38 12.34 18.56
C ASP A 271 13.17 13.27 18.83
N GLU A 272 12.62 13.90 17.79
CA GLU A 272 11.48 14.81 17.88
C GLU A 272 10.13 14.07 18.04
N HIS A 273 10.02 12.81 17.57
CA HIS A 273 8.75 12.07 17.53
C HIS A 273 8.81 10.70 18.23
N GLN A 274 8.32 10.66 19.48
CA GLN A 274 8.33 9.44 20.31
C GLN A 274 7.68 8.22 19.64
N VAL A 275 6.56 8.39 18.92
CA VAL A 275 5.88 7.27 18.22
C VAL A 275 6.80 6.61 17.20
N VAL A 276 7.60 7.40 16.47
CA VAL A 276 8.58 6.89 15.51
C VAL A 276 9.72 6.18 16.23
N ALA A 277 10.24 6.80 17.29
CA ALA A 277 11.28 6.21 18.12
C ALA A 277 10.86 4.86 18.72
N ASP A 278 9.63 4.76 19.23
CA ASP A 278 9.09 3.53 19.82
C ASP A 278 8.97 2.40 18.79
N LEU A 279 8.55 2.71 17.56
CA LEU A 279 8.45 1.72 16.49
C LEU A 279 9.82 1.13 16.14
N ILE A 280 10.86 1.97 16.11
CA ILE A 280 12.20 1.56 15.69
C ILE A 280 12.96 0.88 16.84
N ASN A 281 12.96 1.50 18.03
CA ASN A 281 13.78 1.06 19.16
C ASN A 281 13.25 -0.21 19.84
N ASN A 282 11.94 -0.50 19.70
CA ASN A 282 11.33 -1.74 20.17
C ASN A 282 11.23 -2.82 19.06
N ASP A 283 11.94 -2.62 17.94
CA ASP A 283 11.98 -3.54 16.80
C ASP A 283 10.60 -3.80 16.16
N TRP A 284 9.61 -2.92 16.31
CA TRP A 284 8.31 -3.09 15.63
C TRP A 284 8.42 -2.94 14.11
N LEU A 285 9.41 -2.17 13.65
CA LEU A 285 9.90 -2.14 12.27
C LEU A 285 11.43 -1.98 12.25
N PHE A 286 12.04 -2.21 11.09
CA PHE A 286 13.48 -2.00 10.89
C PHE A 286 13.72 -0.80 9.99
N LEU A 287 14.48 0.18 10.49
CA LEU A 287 14.83 1.37 9.74
C LEU A 287 16.22 1.25 9.12
N TYR A 288 16.28 1.48 7.81
CA TYR A 288 17.48 1.49 7.01
C TYR A 288 17.63 2.83 6.28
N ARG A 289 18.87 3.31 6.22
CA ARG A 289 19.27 4.41 5.37
C ARG A 289 19.90 3.86 4.09
N TRP A 290 19.45 4.40 2.95
CA TRP A 290 20.00 4.07 1.64
C TRP A 290 20.93 5.17 1.14
N GLY A 291 22.21 5.06 1.48
CA GLY A 291 23.24 6.00 1.05
C GLY A 291 23.38 6.08 -0.48
N ARG A 292 23.83 7.23 -0.99
CA ARG A 292 23.99 7.50 -2.44
C ARG A 292 24.96 6.57 -3.16
N LYS A 293 25.96 6.01 -2.46
CA LYS A 293 26.89 5.02 -3.01
C LYS A 293 26.35 3.59 -2.99
N GLY A 294 25.05 3.41 -2.70
CA GLY A 294 24.42 2.09 -2.57
C GLY A 294 24.63 1.42 -1.21
N THR A 295 25.28 2.09 -0.26
CA THR A 295 25.48 1.58 1.10
C THR A 295 24.16 1.55 1.87
N ILE A 296 23.85 0.41 2.49
CA ILE A 296 22.70 0.28 3.39
C ILE A 296 23.18 0.23 4.84
N GLU A 297 22.55 1.04 5.69
CA GLU A 297 22.88 1.15 7.11
C GLU A 297 21.59 0.99 7.93
N ARG A 298 21.58 0.11 8.92
CA ARG A 298 20.47 -0.03 9.87
C ARG A 298 20.66 0.95 11.01
N TYR A 299 19.60 1.68 11.36
CA TYR A 299 19.54 2.41 12.62
C TYR A 299 19.02 1.49 13.73
N TYR A 300 19.72 1.43 14.85
CA TYR A 300 19.29 0.66 16.02
C TYR A 300 19.85 1.26 17.30
N GLN A 301 18.96 1.61 18.25
CA GLN A 301 19.32 2.13 19.58
C GLN A 301 20.36 3.25 19.51
N GLY A 302 20.09 4.29 18.72
CA GLY A 302 20.99 5.45 18.59
C GLY A 302 22.24 5.21 17.73
N ASN A 303 22.37 4.07 17.05
CA ASN A 303 23.58 3.73 16.31
C ASN A 303 23.28 3.29 14.87
N TRP A 304 24.07 3.79 13.92
CA TRP A 304 24.09 3.28 12.55
C TRP A 304 25.07 2.11 12.42
N ARG A 305 24.60 0.99 11.90
CA ARG A 305 25.43 -0.18 11.59
C ARG A 305 25.28 -0.54 10.13
N SER A 306 26.36 -0.94 9.48
CA SER A 306 26.26 -1.44 8.11
C SER A 306 25.34 -2.65 8.06
N ALA A 307 24.38 -2.66 7.13
CA ALA A 307 23.43 -3.76 6.98
C ALA A 307 24.01 -4.94 6.17
N TYR A 308 25.25 -4.81 5.67
CA TYR A 308 25.94 -5.93 5.04
C TYR A 308 26.29 -6.99 6.09
N SER A 309 25.64 -8.16 5.99
CA SER A 309 26.36 -9.40 6.23
C SER A 309 27.33 -9.57 5.08
N SER A 310 28.63 -9.53 5.36
CA SER A 310 29.62 -9.95 4.38
C SER A 310 29.30 -11.43 4.06
N MET A 311 28.93 -11.72 2.81
CA MET A 311 29.00 -13.10 2.27
C MET A 311 30.48 -13.53 2.06
N LYS A 312 31.43 -12.95 2.80
CA LYS A 312 32.86 -13.26 2.74
C LYS A 312 33.40 -13.97 3.98
N ASP A 313 32.60 -14.12 5.05
CA ASP A 313 33.04 -14.81 6.28
C ASP A 313 32.46 -16.23 6.42
N LYS A 314 32.16 -16.89 5.31
CA LYS A 314 32.09 -18.36 5.25
C LYS A 314 33.29 -18.87 4.47
N ALA A 315 34.42 -18.94 5.15
CA ALA A 315 35.55 -19.79 4.79
C ALA A 315 35.46 -21.09 5.60
#